data_AF-A0A7S2BEN7-F1
#
_entry.id   AF-A0A7S2BEN7-F1
#
_cell.length_a   1.000
_cell.length_b   1.000
_cell.length_c   1.000
_cell.angle_alpha   90.00
_cell.angle_beta   90.00
_cell.angle_gamma   90.00
#
_symmetry.space_group_name_H-M   'P 1'
#
loop_
_entity.id
_entity.type
_entity.pdbx_description
1 polymer ?
#
loop_
_entity_poly.entity_id
_entity_poly.type
_entity_poly.pdbx_seq_one_letter_code
_entity_poly.pdbx_strand_id
1 'polypeptide(L)'
;ASGKEKLKGFGGGGGGGPAVGGGAGAGGGMGLNAPGFGPKVQNFSGSRGSVRSLSVDEEIPKAWARVMDEKDPLGWIFCSYTPDGKTLELSNSGEGGLKPFKEQLGAALGWGGFRACAIDKRGGVECKRQKFIFVQYKPESAPAIKKAKQGSHKGEVKDAIHGAHLDVIVENAGQDLDEQTLIEKMQAATGAHKPNGYEFEEGVFLEADFYGLGIGRDCKGETSKN
;
A
#
# COMPACT_ATOMS: atom_id res chain seq x y z
N ALA A 1 -31.38 55.55 -22.23
CA ALA A 1 -32.67 54.85 -22.04
C ALA A 1 -32.34 53.38 -21.77
N SER A 2 -32.42 52.91 -20.53
CA SER A 2 -33.62 52.42 -19.82
C SER A 2 -34.28 51.25 -20.60
N GLY A 3 -34.55 50.07 -20.04
CA GLY A 3 -34.75 49.77 -18.63
C GLY A 3 -34.64 48.27 -18.29
N LYS A 4 -34.59 48.05 -16.98
CA LYS A 4 -34.62 46.78 -16.26
C LYS A 4 -36.07 46.35 -16.07
N GLU A 5 -36.34 45.04 -16.00
CA GLU A 5 -37.48 44.53 -15.24
C GLU A 5 -37.07 43.37 -14.32
N LYS A 6 -37.62 43.46 -13.10
CA LYS A 6 -37.36 42.67 -11.90
C LYS A 6 -38.71 42.54 -11.23
N LEU A 7 -39.17 41.33 -10.88
CA LEU A 7 -40.32 41.08 -9.99
C LEU A 7 -40.33 39.58 -9.65
N LYS A 8 -40.78 39.05 -8.51
CA LYS A 8 -41.00 39.47 -7.11
C LYS A 8 -41.30 38.14 -6.40
N GLY A 9 -40.83 37.95 -5.17
CA GLY A 9 -41.23 36.81 -4.34
C GLY A 9 -42.59 37.02 -3.68
N PHE A 10 -43.16 35.94 -3.15
CA PHE A 10 -44.15 35.93 -2.08
C PHE A 10 -43.97 34.64 -1.26
N GLY A 11 -44.08 34.74 0.06
CA GLY A 11 -44.06 33.61 0.98
C GLY A 11 -45.31 33.53 1.85
N GLY A 12 -45.39 32.47 2.65
CA GLY A 12 -46.00 32.48 3.99
C GLY A 12 -47.35 31.76 4.19
N GLY A 13 -47.38 30.85 5.18
CA GLY A 13 -48.55 30.35 5.93
C GLY A 13 -49.04 28.96 5.47
N GLY A 14 -49.27 27.93 6.29
CA GLY A 14 -49.41 27.81 7.74
C GLY A 14 -50.74 27.13 8.10
N GLY A 15 -50.72 25.96 8.77
CA GLY A 15 -51.80 25.52 9.68
C GLY A 15 -52.53 24.18 9.42
N GLY A 16 -52.44 23.27 10.41
CA GLY A 16 -53.59 22.55 11.03
C GLY A 16 -54.02 21.17 10.50
N GLY A 17 -53.95 20.12 11.36
CA GLY A 17 -54.33 18.70 11.11
C GLY A 17 -55.85 18.39 11.12
N PRO A 18 -56.36 17.21 11.60
CA PRO A 18 -55.70 16.07 12.27
C PRO A 18 -56.15 14.62 11.86
N ALA A 19 -55.34 13.65 12.30
CA ALA A 19 -55.65 12.34 12.94
C ALA A 19 -56.43 11.15 12.28
N VAL A 20 -55.90 9.97 12.65
CA VAL A 20 -56.49 8.63 12.89
C VAL A 20 -56.39 7.57 11.79
N GLY A 21 -55.72 6.46 12.14
CA GLY A 21 -55.80 5.17 11.43
C GLY A 21 -54.71 4.20 11.86
N GLY A 22 -54.93 3.48 12.98
CA GLY A 22 -54.01 2.47 13.48
C GLY A 22 -54.01 1.18 12.65
N GLY A 23 -52.89 0.44 12.72
CA GLY A 23 -52.74 -0.89 12.15
C GLY A 23 -51.61 -1.63 12.85
N ALA A 24 -51.98 -2.70 13.56
CA ALA A 24 -51.11 -3.56 14.34
C ALA A 24 -50.21 -4.43 13.45
N GLY A 25 -48.95 -4.57 13.84
CA GLY A 25 -48.01 -5.54 13.29
C GLY A 25 -47.08 -6.04 14.39
N ALA A 26 -47.45 -7.17 15.00
CA ALA A 26 -46.60 -7.92 15.91
C ALA A 26 -45.54 -8.68 15.10
N GLY A 27 -44.26 -8.48 15.40
CA GLY A 27 -43.14 -9.22 14.81
C GLY A 27 -41.94 -9.13 15.74
N GLY A 28 -41.53 -10.27 16.29
CA GLY A 28 -40.59 -10.37 17.41
C GLY A 28 -39.20 -9.80 17.14
N GLY A 29 -38.77 -8.91 18.04
CA GLY A 29 -37.37 -8.58 18.27
C GLY A 29 -37.13 -8.67 19.77
N MET A 30 -36.12 -9.44 20.20
CA MET A 30 -35.71 -9.52 21.60
C MET A 30 -35.54 -8.11 22.17
N GLY A 31 -36.35 -7.79 23.19
CA GLY A 31 -36.39 -6.49 23.86
C GLY A 31 -35.12 -6.24 24.69
N LEU A 32 -34.03 -5.88 24.03
CA LEU A 32 -32.76 -5.53 24.67
C LEU A 32 -32.42 -4.03 24.62
N ASN A 33 -33.34 -3.17 24.19
CA ASN A 33 -33.14 -1.72 24.25
C ASN A 33 -34.32 -1.03 24.94
N ALA A 34 -34.46 -1.28 26.25
CA ALA A 34 -35.21 -0.39 27.12
C ALA A 34 -34.31 0.82 27.47
N PRO A 35 -34.75 2.07 27.23
CA PRO A 35 -33.95 3.24 27.56
C PRO A 35 -33.91 3.42 29.09
N GLY A 36 -32.73 3.20 29.70
CA GLY A 36 -32.48 3.57 31.10
C GLY A 36 -31.69 2.58 31.96
N PHE A 37 -31.34 1.39 31.46
CA PHE A 37 -30.56 0.42 32.25
C PHE A 37 -29.48 -0.29 31.42
N GLY A 38 -28.24 0.19 31.56
CA GLY A 38 -27.03 -0.41 30.98
C GLY A 38 -25.82 0.44 31.35
N PRO A 39 -24.65 -0.16 31.65
CA PRO A 39 -23.45 0.62 31.94
C PRO A 39 -23.16 1.55 30.76
N LYS A 40 -22.94 2.85 31.05
CA LYS A 40 -22.57 3.85 30.04
C LYS A 40 -21.35 3.34 29.30
N VAL A 41 -21.53 2.96 28.04
CA VAL A 41 -20.42 2.78 27.10
C VAL A 41 -19.75 4.14 26.97
N GLN A 42 -18.63 4.33 27.66
CA GLN A 42 -17.73 5.42 27.37
C GLN A 42 -17.15 5.15 26.00
N ASN A 43 -17.70 5.83 24.99
CA ASN A 43 -17.00 5.99 23.72
C ASN A 43 -15.67 6.69 24.04
N PHE A 44 -14.59 5.91 24.12
CA PHE A 44 -13.24 6.41 24.04
C PHE A 44 -13.06 6.99 22.63
N SER A 45 -13.46 8.25 22.43
CA SER A 45 -12.86 9.09 21.39
C SER A 45 -11.50 9.55 21.87
N GLY A 46 -10.64 8.57 22.15
CA GLY A 46 -9.23 8.84 22.36
C GLY A 46 -8.66 9.24 21.01
N SER A 47 -8.49 10.54 20.78
CA SER A 47 -7.43 11.04 19.91
C SER A 47 -6.11 10.62 20.55
N ARG A 48 -5.78 9.34 20.40
CA ARG A 48 -4.57 8.76 20.94
C ARG A 48 -3.49 9.21 19.97
N GLY A 49 -2.76 10.26 20.32
CA GLY A 49 -1.41 10.44 19.78
C GLY A 49 -0.72 9.08 19.96
N SER A 50 -0.46 8.39 18.86
CA SER A 50 0.17 7.08 18.87
C SER A 50 1.51 7.26 19.59
N VAL A 51 1.67 6.67 20.78
CA VAL A 51 2.98 6.61 21.42
C VAL A 51 3.83 5.77 20.49
N ARG A 52 4.67 6.43 19.71
CA ARG A 52 5.59 5.80 18.77
C ARG A 52 6.51 4.85 19.53
N SER A 53 6.49 3.57 19.16
CA SER A 53 7.27 2.52 19.78
C SER A 53 8.64 2.35 19.14
N LEU A 54 8.84 2.96 17.98
CA LEU A 54 10.04 2.96 17.17
C LEU A 54 10.43 4.39 16.79
N SER A 55 11.68 4.78 17.05
CA SER A 55 12.27 5.98 16.45
C SER A 55 12.71 5.66 15.02
N VAL A 56 12.36 6.48 14.04
CA VAL A 56 12.71 6.27 12.62
C VAL A 56 13.59 7.43 12.20
N ASP A 57 14.79 7.12 11.71
CA ASP A 57 15.75 8.12 11.21
C ASP A 57 15.14 8.94 10.06
N GLU A 58 15.36 10.26 10.07
CA GLU A 58 14.88 11.19 9.06
C GLU A 58 15.47 10.95 7.67
N GLU A 59 16.61 10.26 7.56
CA GLU A 59 17.22 9.90 6.28
C GLU A 59 16.39 8.85 5.53
N ILE A 60 15.60 8.02 6.23
CA ILE A 60 14.75 7.00 5.61
C ILE A 60 13.67 7.62 4.70
N PRO A 61 12.78 8.52 5.18
CA PRO A 61 11.78 9.14 4.32
C PRO A 61 12.42 10.03 3.23
N LYS A 62 13.57 10.66 3.47
CA LYS A 62 14.30 11.43 2.44
C LYS A 62 14.80 10.52 1.31
N ALA A 63 15.45 9.41 1.64
CA ALA A 63 15.90 8.44 0.65
C ALA A 63 14.72 7.77 -0.08
N TRP A 64 13.64 7.46 0.64
CA TRP A 64 12.45 6.90 0.01
C TRP A 64 11.77 7.86 -0.97
N ALA A 65 11.71 9.16 -0.66
CA ALA A 65 11.21 10.17 -1.58
C ALA A 65 12.01 10.19 -2.90
N ARG A 66 13.33 9.98 -2.82
CA ARG A 66 14.19 9.83 -4.01
C ARG A 66 13.87 8.55 -4.79
N VAL A 67 13.65 7.41 -4.12
CA VAL A 67 13.20 6.18 -4.80
C VAL A 67 11.89 6.37 -5.59
N MET A 68 10.99 7.22 -5.05
CA MET A 68 9.73 7.55 -5.70
C MET A 68 9.83 8.63 -6.79
N ASP A 69 10.96 9.31 -6.91
CA ASP A 69 11.22 10.24 -8.01
C ASP A 69 11.77 9.47 -9.22
N GLU A 70 11.00 9.46 -10.31
CA GLU A 70 11.40 8.84 -11.59
C GLU A 70 12.71 9.39 -12.15
N LYS A 71 13.07 10.63 -11.80
CA LYS A 71 14.28 11.26 -12.31
C LYS A 71 15.51 10.94 -11.48
N ASP A 72 15.34 10.41 -10.27
CA ASP A 72 16.45 10.03 -9.41
C ASP A 72 16.92 8.61 -9.75
N PRO A 73 18.23 8.35 -9.84
CA PRO A 73 18.74 7.00 -10.10
C PRO A 73 18.52 6.04 -8.91
N LEU A 74 18.26 6.54 -7.70
CA LEU A 74 18.01 5.71 -6.53
C LEU A 74 16.77 4.82 -6.74
N GLY A 75 16.93 3.52 -6.57
CA GLY A 75 15.88 2.55 -6.84
C GLY A 75 15.47 1.68 -5.66
N TRP A 76 16.25 1.66 -4.59
CA TRP A 76 15.91 0.91 -3.37
C TRP A 76 16.56 1.48 -2.11
N ILE A 77 15.98 1.13 -0.97
CA ILE A 77 16.53 1.37 0.38
C ILE A 77 16.42 0.11 1.23
N PHE A 78 17.39 -0.08 2.12
CA PHE A 78 17.36 -1.10 3.17
C PHE A 78 17.66 -0.45 4.53
N CYS A 79 16.84 -0.79 5.52
CA CYS A 79 16.89 -0.20 6.85
C CYS A 79 17.04 -1.30 7.92
N SER A 80 17.88 -1.03 8.91
CA SER A 80 18.20 -1.94 10.01
C SER A 80 17.98 -1.27 11.34
N TYR A 81 17.71 -2.09 12.36
CA TYR A 81 17.63 -1.60 13.73
C TYR A 81 19.01 -1.28 14.30
N THR A 82 19.07 -0.26 15.14
CA THR A 82 20.21 -0.07 16.07
C THR A 82 20.33 -1.28 17.00
N PRO A 83 21.51 -1.52 17.64
CA PRO A 83 21.72 -2.66 18.53
C PRO A 83 20.70 -2.76 19.69
N ASP A 84 20.19 -1.63 20.18
CA ASP A 84 19.17 -1.57 21.23
C ASP A 84 17.73 -1.83 20.72
N GLY A 85 17.53 -1.83 19.41
CA GLY A 85 16.27 -2.19 18.75
C GLY A 85 15.14 -1.20 18.99
N LYS A 86 15.46 0.07 19.28
CA LYS A 86 14.49 1.17 19.45
C LYS A 86 14.55 2.21 18.33
N THR A 87 15.59 2.20 17.52
CA THR A 87 15.73 3.09 16.36
C THR A 87 15.90 2.27 15.09
N LEU A 88 15.30 2.74 13.99
CA LEU A 88 15.49 2.25 12.64
C LEU A 88 16.31 3.26 11.84
N GLU A 89 17.41 2.80 11.24
CA GLU A 89 18.36 3.63 10.49
C GLU A 89 18.42 3.17 9.03
N LEU A 90 18.78 4.08 8.13
CA LEU A 90 19.06 3.74 6.73
C LEU A 90 20.43 3.05 6.66
N SER A 91 20.44 1.74 6.41
CA SER A 91 21.67 0.95 6.37
C SER A 91 22.36 1.04 5.02
N ASN A 92 21.59 0.95 3.93
CA ASN A 92 22.10 1.00 2.59
C ASN A 92 21.01 1.44 1.60
N SER A 93 21.44 1.92 0.44
CA SER A 93 20.55 2.36 -0.64
C SER A 93 21.34 2.40 -1.95
N GLY A 94 20.68 2.25 -3.08
CA GLY A 94 21.39 2.29 -4.36
C GLY A 94 20.47 2.32 -5.57
N GLU A 95 21.11 2.32 -6.74
CA GLU A 95 20.47 2.19 -8.04
C GLU A 95 20.01 0.75 -8.30
N GLY A 96 19.31 0.53 -9.42
CA GLY A 96 18.70 -0.75 -9.78
C GLY A 96 17.35 -0.95 -9.09
N GLY A 97 16.99 -2.19 -8.77
CA GLY A 97 15.75 -2.49 -8.05
C GLY A 97 15.87 -3.72 -7.16
N LEU A 98 15.22 -4.79 -7.57
CA LEU A 98 15.08 -6.01 -6.77
C LEU A 98 16.42 -6.70 -6.47
N LYS A 99 17.28 -6.83 -7.47
CA LYS A 99 18.53 -7.60 -7.38
C LYS A 99 19.51 -6.99 -6.36
N PRO A 100 19.96 -5.73 -6.48
CA PRO A 100 20.87 -5.13 -5.49
C PRO A 100 20.21 -4.97 -4.10
N PHE A 101 18.89 -4.85 -4.03
CA PHE A 101 18.16 -4.91 -2.75
C PHE A 101 18.28 -6.29 -2.08
N LYS A 102 18.10 -7.39 -2.81
CA LYS A 102 18.24 -8.76 -2.29
C LYS A 102 19.63 -9.02 -1.72
N GLU A 103 20.67 -8.41 -2.29
CA GLU A 103 22.05 -8.52 -1.82
C GLU A 103 22.27 -7.91 -0.42
N GLN A 104 21.35 -7.07 0.08
CA GLN A 104 21.42 -6.52 1.44
C GLN A 104 20.80 -7.42 2.51
N LEU A 105 20.07 -8.45 2.10
CA LEU A 105 19.34 -9.32 3.03
C LEU A 105 20.32 -10.28 3.71
N GLY A 106 20.42 -10.20 5.03
CA GLY A 106 21.33 -10.99 5.85
C GLY A 106 20.64 -11.76 6.97
N ALA A 107 21.34 -12.04 8.07
CA ALA A 107 20.76 -12.79 9.19
C ALA A 107 19.86 -11.94 10.12
N ALA A 108 19.85 -10.62 9.96
CA ALA A 108 19.12 -9.69 10.83
C ALA A 108 17.75 -9.32 10.25
N LEU A 109 16.83 -8.94 11.15
CA LEU A 109 15.56 -8.32 10.75
C LEU A 109 15.83 -6.98 10.06
N GLY A 110 15.05 -6.67 9.03
CA GLY A 110 15.17 -5.42 8.31
C GLY A 110 13.87 -4.95 7.69
N TRP A 111 13.89 -3.74 7.18
CA TRP A 111 12.83 -3.17 6.36
C TRP A 111 13.43 -2.61 5.09
N GLY A 112 12.59 -2.31 4.12
CA GLY A 112 13.03 -1.54 2.99
C GLY A 112 11.97 -1.47 1.92
N GLY A 113 12.42 -1.11 0.74
CA GLY A 113 11.59 -1.12 -0.44
C GLY A 113 12.41 -0.85 -1.68
N PHE A 114 11.82 -1.19 -2.81
CA PHE A 114 12.42 -1.00 -4.11
C PHE A 114 11.35 -0.58 -5.11
N ARG A 115 11.78 0.10 -6.17
CA ARG A 115 10.94 0.41 -7.31
C ARG A 115 10.98 -0.73 -8.34
N ALA A 116 9.86 -0.92 -9.00
CA ALA A 116 9.69 -1.73 -10.19
C ALA A 116 8.86 -0.92 -11.19
N CYS A 117 8.75 -1.38 -12.43
CA CYS A 117 7.93 -0.73 -13.45
C CYS A 117 6.92 -1.71 -14.02
N ALA A 118 5.65 -1.33 -14.05
CA ALA A 118 4.62 -2.03 -14.81
C ALA A 118 4.65 -1.53 -16.26
N ILE A 119 4.75 -2.46 -17.21
CA ILE A 119 4.92 -2.16 -18.62
C ILE A 119 3.70 -2.66 -19.41
N ASP A 120 3.09 -1.76 -20.18
CA ASP A 120 1.96 -2.05 -21.05
C ASP A 120 2.31 -1.65 -22.48
N LYS A 121 2.40 -2.65 -23.38
CA LYS A 121 2.72 -2.50 -24.79
C LYS A 121 1.49 -2.85 -25.61
N ARG A 122 0.74 -1.85 -26.07
CA ARG A 122 -0.49 -2.05 -26.87
C ARG A 122 -0.55 -1.04 -28.01
N GLY A 123 -0.93 -1.51 -29.19
CA GLY A 123 -1.13 -0.65 -30.37
C GLY A 123 0.10 0.16 -30.77
N GLY A 124 1.31 -0.35 -30.51
CA GLY A 124 2.58 0.33 -30.81
C GLY A 124 2.99 1.40 -29.80
N VAL A 125 2.27 1.55 -28.68
CA VAL A 125 2.62 2.48 -27.59
C VAL A 125 3.06 1.69 -26.37
N GLU A 126 4.14 2.15 -25.73
CA GLU A 126 4.61 1.64 -24.45
C GLU A 126 4.25 2.62 -23.33
N CYS A 127 3.51 2.14 -22.33
CA CYS A 127 3.19 2.89 -21.11
C CYS A 127 3.91 2.25 -19.93
N LYS A 128 4.82 3.02 -19.33
CA LYS A 128 5.56 2.67 -18.12
C LYS A 128 4.90 3.30 -16.90
N ARG A 129 4.71 2.53 -15.83
CA ARG A 129 4.13 3.01 -14.57
C ARG A 129 4.92 2.46 -13.40
N GLN A 130 5.53 3.34 -12.62
CA GLN A 130 6.26 2.93 -11.44
C GLN A 130 5.37 2.21 -10.43
N LYS A 131 5.95 1.19 -9.81
CA LYS A 131 5.39 0.41 -8.71
C LYS A 131 6.42 0.36 -7.61
N PHE A 132 5.94 0.45 -6.38
CA PHE A 132 6.78 0.54 -5.20
C PHE A 132 6.44 -0.62 -4.28
N ILE A 133 7.44 -1.40 -3.91
CA ILE A 133 7.26 -2.58 -3.09
C ILE A 133 7.82 -2.27 -1.70
N PHE A 134 7.00 -2.44 -0.67
CA PHE A 134 7.41 -2.37 0.73
C PHE A 134 7.78 -3.76 1.22
N VAL A 135 8.95 -3.89 1.83
CA VAL A 135 9.48 -5.16 2.31
C VAL A 135 9.62 -5.15 3.83
N GLN A 136 8.99 -6.12 4.48
CA GLN A 136 9.28 -6.50 5.85
C GLN A 136 10.13 -7.78 5.83
N TYR A 137 11.42 -7.65 6.10
CA TYR A 137 12.35 -8.78 6.11
C TYR A 137 12.49 -9.37 7.51
N LYS A 138 12.20 -10.66 7.63
CA LYS A 138 12.20 -11.44 8.87
C LYS A 138 12.73 -12.86 8.62
N PRO A 139 14.06 -13.05 8.49
CA PRO A 139 14.64 -14.35 8.17
C PRO A 139 14.18 -15.43 9.13
N GLU A 140 14.07 -16.67 8.64
CA GLU A 140 13.62 -17.82 9.43
C GLU A 140 14.47 -18.04 10.69
N SER A 141 15.78 -17.73 10.61
CA SER A 141 16.74 -17.83 11.71
C SER A 141 16.54 -16.78 12.82
N ALA A 142 15.73 -15.74 12.59
CA ALA A 142 15.53 -14.70 13.59
C ALA A 142 14.60 -15.15 14.74
N PRO A 143 14.91 -14.80 16.00
CA PRO A 143 14.08 -15.17 17.15
C PRO A 143 12.62 -14.73 17.01
N ALA A 144 11.68 -15.61 17.31
CA ALA A 144 10.24 -15.36 17.17
C ALA A 144 9.77 -14.10 17.92
N ILE A 145 10.32 -13.84 19.11
CA ILE A 145 10.01 -12.64 19.90
C ILE A 145 10.42 -11.35 19.17
N LYS A 146 11.59 -11.36 18.50
CA LYS A 146 12.04 -10.21 17.70
C LYS A 146 11.15 -10.00 16.47
N LYS A 147 10.73 -11.08 15.80
CA LYS A 147 9.78 -11.02 14.66
C LYS A 147 8.43 -10.43 15.09
N ALA A 148 7.91 -10.84 16.25
CA ALA A 148 6.67 -10.30 16.80
C ALA A 148 6.78 -8.80 17.12
N LYS A 149 7.87 -8.38 17.76
CA LYS A 149 8.13 -6.95 18.04
C LYS A 149 8.23 -6.14 16.75
N GLN A 150 8.98 -6.60 15.74
CA GLN A 150 9.06 -5.95 14.44
C GLN A 150 7.68 -5.76 13.81
N GLY A 151 6.78 -6.75 13.91
CA GLY A 151 5.40 -6.63 13.43
C GLY A 151 4.66 -5.40 13.99
N SER A 152 4.85 -5.08 15.27
CA SER A 152 4.21 -3.90 15.89
C SER A 152 4.71 -2.55 15.35
N HIS A 153 5.93 -2.51 14.79
CA HIS A 153 6.50 -1.28 14.25
C HIS A 153 6.02 -0.96 12.82
N LYS A 154 5.28 -1.88 12.16
CA LYS A 154 4.93 -1.75 10.73
C LYS A 154 4.27 -0.42 10.39
N GLY A 155 3.37 0.08 11.24
CA GLY A 155 2.70 1.37 11.01
C GLY A 155 3.67 2.54 10.94
N GLU A 156 4.61 2.60 11.89
CA GLU A 156 5.61 3.68 11.98
C GLU A 156 6.58 3.65 10.79
N VAL A 157 6.97 2.45 10.32
CA VAL A 157 7.81 2.31 9.12
C VAL A 157 7.04 2.63 7.85
N LYS A 158 5.75 2.29 7.79
CA LYS A 158 4.86 2.63 6.66
C LYS A 158 4.62 4.12 6.51
N ASP A 159 4.61 4.88 7.61
CA ASP A 159 4.57 6.34 7.57
C ASP A 159 5.82 6.90 6.86
N ALA A 160 7.00 6.31 7.11
CA ALA A 160 8.25 6.73 6.48
C ALA A 160 8.40 6.23 5.03
N ILE A 161 8.06 4.97 4.78
CA ILE A 161 8.09 4.29 3.47
C ILE A 161 6.66 4.19 2.92
N HIS A 162 6.08 5.36 2.65
CA HIS A 162 4.69 5.50 2.21
C HIS A 162 4.51 5.25 0.71
N GLY A 163 3.27 5.18 0.22
CA GLY A 163 3.00 5.09 -1.23
C GLY A 163 3.35 3.74 -1.89
N ALA A 164 3.73 2.72 -1.12
CA ALA A 164 3.94 1.39 -1.65
C ALA A 164 2.65 0.77 -2.19
N HIS A 165 2.76 0.12 -3.35
CA HIS A 165 1.69 -0.57 -4.07
C HIS A 165 1.53 -2.02 -3.63
N LEU A 166 2.60 -2.63 -3.11
CA LEU A 166 2.60 -4.00 -2.63
C LEU A 166 3.36 -4.09 -1.29
N ASP A 167 2.80 -4.83 -0.34
CA ASP A 167 3.44 -5.19 0.91
C ASP A 167 3.89 -6.65 0.84
N VAL A 168 5.19 -6.90 1.02
CA VAL A 168 5.74 -8.25 1.04
C VAL A 168 6.39 -8.50 2.39
N ILE A 169 5.98 -9.58 3.02
CA ILE A 169 6.67 -10.17 4.15
C ILE A 169 7.62 -11.23 3.60
N VAL A 170 8.89 -11.15 3.95
CA VAL A 170 9.95 -12.01 3.42
C VAL A 170 10.57 -12.79 4.57
N GLU A 171 10.44 -14.11 4.54
CA GLU A 171 11.20 -15.04 5.39
C GLU A 171 12.31 -15.72 4.59
N ASN A 172 12.06 -16.02 3.32
CA ASN A 172 13.01 -16.59 2.38
C ASN A 172 13.10 -15.72 1.12
N ALA A 173 14.22 -15.02 0.94
CA ALA A 173 14.41 -14.12 -0.20
C ALA A 173 14.45 -14.83 -1.57
N GLY A 174 14.81 -16.12 -1.61
CA GLY A 174 14.78 -16.89 -2.85
C GLY A 174 13.37 -17.19 -3.33
N GLN A 175 12.42 -17.33 -2.40
CA GLN A 175 11.02 -17.68 -2.69
C GLN A 175 10.10 -16.45 -2.65
N ASP A 176 10.17 -15.64 -1.60
CA ASP A 176 9.22 -14.53 -1.39
C ASP A 176 9.50 -13.32 -2.28
N LEU A 177 10.73 -13.22 -2.79
CA LEU A 177 11.23 -12.20 -3.72
C LEU A 177 11.70 -12.81 -5.04
N ASP A 178 11.09 -13.93 -5.43
CA ASP A 178 11.12 -14.45 -6.80
C ASP A 178 10.28 -13.53 -7.70
N GLU A 179 10.79 -13.21 -8.89
CA GLU A 179 10.13 -12.25 -9.79
C GLU A 179 8.73 -12.70 -10.19
N GLN A 180 8.53 -13.99 -10.48
CA GLN A 180 7.23 -14.51 -10.88
C GLN A 180 6.22 -14.41 -9.73
N THR A 181 6.65 -14.76 -8.52
CA THR A 181 5.85 -14.60 -7.29
C THR A 181 5.47 -13.14 -7.04
N LEU A 182 6.39 -12.20 -7.28
CA LEU A 182 6.12 -10.76 -7.16
C LEU A 182 5.16 -10.27 -8.24
N ILE A 183 5.28 -10.76 -9.48
CA ILE A 183 4.35 -10.45 -10.57
C ILE A 183 2.93 -10.87 -10.21
N GLU A 184 2.74 -12.09 -9.72
CA GLU A 184 1.44 -12.59 -9.29
C GLU A 184 0.84 -11.73 -8.17
N LYS A 185 1.65 -11.40 -7.15
CA LYS A 185 1.22 -10.52 -6.05
C LYS A 185 0.89 -9.11 -6.53
N MET A 186 1.69 -8.53 -7.41
CA MET A 186 1.42 -7.21 -7.98
C MET A 186 0.17 -7.22 -8.84
N GLN A 187 -0.06 -8.25 -9.64
CA GLN A 187 -1.30 -8.40 -10.38
C GLN A 187 -2.50 -8.54 -9.43
N ALA A 188 -2.40 -9.27 -8.32
CA ALA A 188 -3.50 -9.36 -7.35
C ALA A 188 -3.76 -8.02 -6.65
N ALA A 189 -2.71 -7.25 -6.33
CA ALA A 189 -2.80 -6.00 -5.57
C ALA A 189 -3.16 -4.76 -6.41
N THR A 190 -2.79 -4.75 -7.69
CA THR A 190 -3.06 -3.63 -8.61
C THR A 190 -4.35 -3.88 -9.39
N GLY A 191 -5.15 -2.84 -9.61
CA GLY A 191 -6.58 -2.91 -9.99
C GLY A 191 -6.93 -3.62 -11.32
N ALA A 192 -8.07 -3.27 -11.92
CA ALA A 192 -8.66 -4.03 -13.03
C ALA A 192 -7.78 -4.11 -14.29
N HIS A 193 -6.95 -3.11 -14.55
CA HIS A 193 -6.06 -3.08 -15.70
C HIS A 193 -4.75 -3.81 -15.38
N LYS A 194 -4.49 -4.91 -16.09
CA LYS A 194 -3.25 -5.69 -15.94
C LYS A 194 -2.23 -5.28 -17.01
N PRO A 195 -0.99 -4.96 -16.63
CA PRO A 195 0.09 -4.70 -17.58
C PRO A 195 0.48 -5.99 -18.32
N ASN A 196 1.18 -5.85 -19.44
CA ASN A 196 1.74 -7.01 -20.16
C ASN A 196 2.91 -7.65 -19.43
N GLY A 197 3.53 -6.93 -18.50
CA GLY A 197 4.66 -7.43 -17.73
C GLY A 197 5.25 -6.36 -16.82
N TYR A 198 6.40 -6.69 -16.26
CA TYR A 198 7.07 -5.84 -15.28
C TYR A 198 8.59 -5.81 -15.52
N GLU A 199 9.21 -4.71 -15.13
CA GLU A 199 10.67 -4.54 -15.06
C GLU A 199 11.04 -4.37 -13.57
N PHE A 200 11.80 -5.31 -13.00
CA PHE A 200 12.37 -5.17 -11.65
C PHE A 200 13.77 -4.58 -11.67
N GLU A 201 14.42 -4.65 -12.82
CA GLU A 201 15.64 -3.93 -13.16
C GLU A 201 15.39 -3.19 -14.46
N GLU A 202 16.02 -2.04 -14.64
CA GLU A 202 15.83 -1.23 -15.83
C GLU A 202 16.20 -2.01 -17.10
N GLY A 203 15.29 -2.06 -18.06
CA GLY A 203 15.47 -2.77 -19.33
C GLY A 203 15.27 -4.28 -19.28
N VAL A 204 15.08 -4.88 -18.10
CA VAL A 204 14.83 -6.33 -17.96
C VAL A 204 13.33 -6.60 -17.88
N PHE A 205 12.68 -6.69 -19.04
CA PHE A 205 11.25 -6.94 -19.14
C PHE A 205 10.90 -8.42 -18.91
N LEU A 206 9.99 -8.66 -17.96
CA LEU A 206 9.40 -9.96 -17.67
C LEU A 206 7.94 -9.95 -18.08
N GLU A 207 7.59 -10.80 -19.05
CA GLU A 207 6.21 -10.96 -19.50
C GLU A 207 5.33 -11.54 -18.40
N ALA A 208 4.12 -11.03 -18.30
CA ALA A 208 3.08 -11.56 -17.46
C ALA A 208 1.85 -11.87 -18.32
N ASP A 209 1.69 -13.14 -18.69
CA ASP A 209 0.62 -13.60 -19.59
C ASP A 209 -0.72 -13.75 -18.86
N PHE A 210 -1.23 -12.66 -18.28
CA PHE A 210 -2.46 -12.66 -17.51
C PHE A 210 -3.69 -13.03 -18.35
N TYR A 211 -3.72 -12.60 -19.62
CA TYR A 211 -4.86 -12.84 -20.49
C TYR A 211 -4.72 -14.10 -21.35
N GLY A 212 -3.60 -14.83 -21.27
CA GLY A 212 -3.35 -15.99 -22.14
C GLY A 212 -3.31 -15.64 -23.63
N LEU A 213 -3.01 -14.36 -23.93
CA LEU A 213 -3.13 -13.81 -25.29
C LEU A 213 -1.82 -13.90 -26.08
N GLY A 214 -0.72 -14.32 -25.43
CA GLY A 214 0.58 -14.48 -26.09
C GLY A 214 1.11 -13.18 -26.72
N ILE A 215 0.73 -12.01 -26.15
CA ILE A 215 1.11 -10.69 -26.69
C ILE A 215 2.63 -10.46 -26.59
N GLY A 216 3.36 -11.26 -25.79
CA GLY A 216 4.82 -11.32 -25.78
C GLY A 216 5.46 -12.37 -26.68
N ARG A 217 4.73 -13.09 -27.56
CA ARG A 217 5.36 -13.96 -28.58
C ARG A 217 6.40 -13.23 -29.42
N ASP A 218 6.24 -11.91 -29.58
CA ASP A 218 7.16 -11.05 -30.33
C ASP A 218 8.13 -10.24 -29.46
N CYS A 219 8.09 -10.37 -28.12
CA CYS A 219 8.97 -9.63 -27.20
C CYS A 219 10.08 -10.55 -26.65
N LYS A 220 11.21 -10.64 -27.37
CA LYS A 220 12.39 -11.42 -26.94
C LYS A 220 13.06 -10.78 -25.71
N GLY A 221 13.07 -11.49 -24.58
CA GLY A 221 13.95 -11.22 -23.43
C GLY A 221 15.31 -11.92 -23.57
N GLU A 222 16.39 -11.26 -23.13
CA GLU A 222 17.80 -11.63 -23.38
C GLU A 222 18.33 -12.90 -22.66
N THR A 223 17.52 -13.66 -21.94
CA THR A 223 17.94 -14.97 -21.41
C THR A 223 17.74 -16.13 -22.38
N SER A 224 17.12 -15.89 -23.54
CA SER A 224 17.13 -16.87 -24.63
C SER A 224 18.47 -16.79 -25.36
N LYS A 225 19.44 -17.59 -24.90
CA LYS A 225 20.65 -17.88 -25.69
C LYS A 225 20.23 -18.46 -27.05
N ASN A 226 20.88 -17.98 -28.11
CA ASN A 226 20.83 -18.56 -29.46
C ASN A 226 21.05 -20.08 -29.45
#